data_AF-A0A0G1QPX1-F1
#
_entry.id   AF-A0A0G1QPX1-F1
#
_cell.length_a   1.000
_cell.length_b   1.000
_cell.length_c   1.000
_cell.angle_alpha   90.00
_cell.angle_beta   90.00
_cell.angle_gamma   90.00
#
_symmetry.space_group_name_H-M   'P 1'
#
loop_
_entity.id
_entity.type
_entity.pdbx_description
1 polymer ?
#
loop_
_entity_poly.entity_id
_entity_poly.type
_entity_poly.pdbx_seq_one_letter_code
_entity_poly.pdbx_strand_id
1 'polypeptide(L)'
;YGMRELAHIDKKIAEISDAVFHGEEQAMIKEISVTKRDILDFRRITKPVAGVLHAFRHETVALYGDDKKLFFGNLLDEYNNLTDLVDNLKDTIESLEATNATLLSSKINEIMRLVSLLAFMLAPVTIIGTLFQMNTRFTPIIGDTNDWWIIMSFIGLGCAGLYIYFKKKKWL
;
A
#
# COMPACT_ATOMS: atom_id res chain seq x y z
N TYR A 1 -27.73 10.13 15.76
CA TYR A 1 -26.68 9.21 16.23
C TYR A 1 -25.76 8.79 15.07
N GLY A 2 -26.30 8.25 13.95
CA GLY A 2 -25.50 7.84 12.78
C GLY A 2 -24.57 8.90 12.16
N MET A 3 -25.03 10.15 12.01
CA MET A 3 -24.18 11.23 11.46
C MET A 3 -22.91 11.51 12.29
N ARG A 4 -22.96 11.33 13.62
CA ARG A 4 -21.79 11.59 14.48
C ARG A 4 -20.75 10.47 14.35
N GLU A 5 -21.22 9.23 14.19
CA GLU A 5 -20.35 8.08 13.93
C GLU A 5 -19.68 8.19 12.55
N LEU A 6 -20.43 8.60 11.52
CA LEU A 6 -19.85 8.83 10.18
C LEU A 6 -18.81 9.95 10.19
N ALA A 7 -19.04 11.04 10.92
CA ALA A 7 -18.04 12.08 11.10
C ALA A 7 -16.77 11.58 11.83
N HIS A 8 -16.93 10.63 12.76
CA HIS A 8 -15.78 10.01 13.43
C HIS A 8 -15.00 9.11 12.47
N ILE A 9 -15.69 8.34 11.63
CA ILE A 9 -15.07 7.52 10.57
C ILE A 9 -14.32 8.41 9.58
N ASP A 10 -14.92 9.51 9.12
CA ASP A 10 -14.28 10.46 8.20
C ASP A 10 -12.97 11.03 8.78
N LYS A 11 -13.00 11.48 10.03
CA LYS A 11 -11.80 11.92 10.74
C LYS A 11 -10.74 10.83 10.83
N LYS A 12 -11.16 9.58 11.08
CA LYS A 12 -10.26 8.44 11.14
C LYS A 12 -9.63 8.13 9.79
N ILE A 13 -10.37 8.23 8.69
CA ILE A 13 -9.82 8.11 7.33
C ILE A 13 -8.77 9.20 7.09
N ALA A 14 -9.02 10.44 7.51
CA ALA A 14 -8.05 11.52 7.37
C ALA A 14 -6.76 11.27 8.17
N GLU A 15 -6.88 10.78 9.41
CA GLU A 15 -5.73 10.39 10.25
C GLU A 15 -4.92 9.25 9.61
N ILE A 16 -5.60 8.22 9.11
CA ILE A 16 -4.94 7.10 8.41
C ILE A 16 -4.25 7.63 7.15
N SER A 17 -4.91 8.47 6.36
CA SER A 17 -4.35 9.05 5.15
C SER A 17 -3.03 9.78 5.46
N ASP A 18 -3.05 10.65 6.46
CA ASP A 18 -1.86 11.39 6.88
C ASP A 18 -0.73 10.44 7.31
N ALA A 19 -1.03 9.42 8.14
CA ALA A 19 -0.05 8.44 8.58
C ALA A 19 0.54 7.60 7.43
N VAL A 20 -0.26 7.24 6.43
CA VAL A 20 0.20 6.54 5.21
C VAL A 20 1.23 7.41 4.47
N PHE A 21 0.97 8.71 4.32
CA PHE A 21 1.91 9.63 3.65
C PHE A 21 3.15 9.95 4.48
N HIS A 22 3.11 9.78 5.81
CA HIS A 22 4.27 9.90 6.70
C HIS A 22 5.11 8.61 6.79
N GLY A 23 4.76 7.57 6.04
CA GLY A 23 5.56 6.35 5.94
C GLY A 23 5.22 5.28 6.97
N GLU A 24 4.03 5.32 7.57
CA GLU A 24 3.53 4.32 8.51
C GLU A 24 2.64 3.24 7.84
N GLU A 25 2.88 2.95 6.56
CA GLU A 25 1.98 2.14 5.71
C GLU A 25 1.73 0.74 6.27
N GLN A 26 2.74 0.13 6.91
CA GLN A 26 2.61 -1.19 7.54
C GLN A 26 1.66 -1.17 8.74
N ALA A 27 1.75 -0.16 9.61
CA ALA A 27 0.87 -0.03 10.76
C ALA A 27 -0.57 0.26 10.31
N MET A 28 -0.72 1.06 9.24
CA MET A 28 -2.01 1.47 8.71
C MET A 28 -2.81 0.35 8.05
N ILE A 29 -2.20 -0.79 7.67
CA ILE A 29 -2.94 -1.95 7.11
C ILE A 29 -4.09 -2.37 8.04
N LYS A 30 -3.82 -2.44 9.35
CA LYS A 30 -4.81 -2.84 10.33
C LYS A 30 -5.91 -1.80 10.49
N GLU A 31 -5.52 -0.52 10.60
CA GLU A 31 -6.48 0.58 10.78
C GLU A 31 -7.38 0.76 9.56
N ILE A 32 -6.84 0.62 8.34
CA ILE A 32 -7.61 0.60 7.09
C ILE A 32 -8.62 -0.54 7.12
N SER A 33 -8.18 -1.75 7.49
CA SER A 33 -9.05 -2.93 7.52
C SER A 33 -10.20 -2.83 8.53
N VAL A 34 -9.94 -2.26 9.71
CA VAL A 34 -10.97 -2.02 10.74
C VAL A 34 -11.94 -0.96 10.26
N THR A 35 -11.44 0.19 9.80
CA THR A 35 -12.28 1.31 9.35
C THR A 35 -13.14 0.92 8.14
N LYS A 36 -12.59 0.15 7.20
CA LYS A 36 -13.34 -0.40 6.06
C LYS A 36 -14.48 -1.31 6.52
N ARG A 37 -14.24 -2.14 7.55
CA ARG A 37 -15.30 -2.99 8.13
C ARG A 37 -16.42 -2.15 8.72
N ASP A 38 -16.09 -1.12 9.50
CA ASP A 38 -17.07 -0.24 10.13
C ASP A 38 -17.96 0.44 9.05
N ILE A 39 -17.36 0.92 7.96
CA ILE A 39 -18.10 1.52 6.83
C ILE A 39 -19.02 0.49 6.15
N LEU A 40 -18.53 -0.73 5.92
CA LEU A 40 -19.33 -1.79 5.29
C LEU A 40 -20.50 -2.24 6.18
N ASP A 41 -20.31 -2.26 7.50
CA ASP A 41 -21.36 -2.56 8.45
C ASP A 41 -22.43 -1.45 8.45
N PHE A 42 -22.04 -0.17 8.42
CA PHE A 42 -22.96 0.94 8.20
C PHE A 42 -23.75 0.79 6.91
N ARG A 43 -23.07 0.50 5.79
CA ARG A 43 -23.69 0.32 4.49
C ARG A 43 -24.70 -0.84 4.47
N ARG A 44 -24.38 -1.94 5.15
CA ARG A 44 -25.26 -3.12 5.26
C ARG A 44 -26.56 -2.80 6.00
N ILE A 45 -26.51 -1.89 6.97
CA ILE A 45 -27.67 -1.43 7.73
C ILE A 45 -28.47 -0.40 6.93
N THR A 46 -27.79 0.56 6.28
CA THR A 46 -28.45 1.65 5.56
C THR A 46 -29.18 1.14 4.31
N LYS A 47 -28.55 0.27 3.50
CA LYS A 47 -29.10 -0.18 2.20
C LYS A 47 -30.56 -0.71 2.23
N PRO A 48 -30.99 -1.58 3.16
CA PRO A 48 -32.38 -2.04 3.22
C PRO A 48 -33.39 -0.97 3.64
N VAL A 49 -32.95 0.11 4.32
CA VAL A 49 -33.82 1.19 4.81
C VAL A 49 -34.38 2.01 3.65
N ALA A 50 -33.65 2.16 2.52
CA ALA A 50 -34.15 2.79 1.30
C ALA A 50 -35.47 2.17 0.83
N GLY A 51 -35.50 0.84 0.71
CA GLY A 51 -36.66 0.12 0.19
C GLY A 51 -37.90 0.31 1.08
N VAL A 52 -37.69 0.31 2.39
CA VAL A 52 -38.74 0.56 3.38
C VAL A 52 -39.24 2.00 3.28
N LEU A 53 -38.35 3.00 3.27
CA LEU A 53 -38.75 4.41 3.17
C LEU A 53 -39.53 4.71 1.87
N HIS A 54 -39.11 4.12 0.75
CA HIS A 54 -39.81 4.28 -0.52
C HIS A 54 -41.21 3.66 -0.50
N ALA A 55 -41.38 2.49 0.11
CA ALA A 55 -42.69 1.86 0.27
C ALA A 55 -43.60 2.70 1.18
N PHE A 56 -43.08 3.17 2.32
CA PHE A 56 -43.82 4.00 3.27
C PHE A 56 -44.30 5.32 2.67
N ARG A 57 -43.49 5.98 1.82
CA ARG A 57 -43.90 7.23 1.13
C ARG A 57 -45.15 7.02 0.27
N HIS A 58 -45.27 5.87 -0.40
CA HIS A 58 -46.41 5.59 -1.26
C HIS A 58 -47.69 5.34 -0.46
N GLU A 59 -47.61 4.63 0.67
CA GLU A 59 -48.78 4.35 1.53
C GLU A 59 -49.21 5.55 2.38
N THR A 60 -48.28 6.37 2.86
CA THR A 60 -48.61 7.51 3.73
C THR A 60 -49.25 8.69 3.01
N VAL A 61 -48.88 8.95 1.76
CA VAL A 61 -49.58 9.93 0.91
C VAL A 61 -51.03 9.49 0.65
N ALA A 62 -51.28 8.19 0.53
CA ALA A 62 -52.61 7.64 0.37
C ALA A 62 -53.46 7.72 1.65
N LEU A 63 -52.84 7.69 2.84
CA LEU A 63 -53.54 7.64 4.14
C LEU A 63 -53.69 8.99 4.86
N TYR A 64 -52.79 9.96 4.67
CA TYR A 64 -52.72 11.18 5.49
C TYR A 64 -52.79 12.52 4.73
N GLY A 65 -52.93 12.52 3.40
CA GLY A 65 -53.06 13.73 2.58
C GLY A 65 -51.74 14.48 2.31
N ASP A 66 -51.80 15.56 1.50
CA ASP A 66 -50.62 16.27 0.97
C ASP A 66 -49.75 16.97 2.05
N ASP A 67 -50.31 17.32 3.22
CA ASP A 67 -49.58 18.03 4.29
C ASP A 67 -48.38 17.23 4.85
N LYS A 68 -48.41 15.89 4.83
CA LYS A 68 -47.28 15.06 5.31
C LYS A 68 -46.24 14.74 4.25
N LYS A 69 -46.51 15.09 2.99
CA LYS A 69 -45.64 14.77 1.85
C LYS A 69 -44.30 15.50 1.92
N LEU A 70 -44.31 16.75 2.42
CA LEU A 70 -43.10 17.55 2.64
C LEU A 70 -42.17 16.93 3.70
N PHE A 71 -42.75 16.45 4.82
CA PHE A 71 -41.99 15.81 5.89
C PHE A 71 -41.29 14.51 5.41
N PHE A 72 -42.01 13.67 4.68
CA PHE A 72 -41.43 12.44 4.11
C PHE A 72 -40.42 12.72 3.00
N GLY A 73 -40.59 13.80 2.24
CA GLY A 73 -39.59 14.29 1.28
C GLY A 73 -38.27 14.61 1.97
N ASN A 74 -38.31 15.47 3.00
CA ASN A 74 -37.12 15.85 3.77
C ASN A 74 -36.42 14.63 4.42
N LEU A 75 -37.20 13.65 4.92
CA LEU A 75 -36.63 12.43 5.50
C LEU A 75 -35.92 11.56 4.44
N LEU A 76 -36.48 11.48 3.24
CA LEU A 76 -35.90 10.75 2.12
C LEU A 76 -34.61 11.42 1.65
N ASP A 77 -34.60 12.76 1.57
CA ASP A 77 -33.43 13.54 1.19
C ASP A 77 -32.29 13.37 2.20
N GLU A 78 -32.59 13.43 3.51
CA GLU A 78 -31.61 13.17 4.56
C GLU A 78 -31.06 11.73 4.50
N TYR A 79 -31.92 10.75 4.21
CA TYR A 79 -31.52 9.36 4.03
C TYR A 79 -30.60 9.18 2.80
N ASN A 80 -30.91 9.85 1.69
CA ASN A 80 -30.09 9.82 0.48
C ASN A 80 -28.72 10.43 0.75
N ASN A 81 -28.68 11.62 1.37
CA ASN A 81 -27.43 12.27 1.77
C ASN A 81 -26.55 11.37 2.65
N LEU A 82 -27.17 10.65 3.60
CA LEU A 82 -26.45 9.70 4.46
C LEU A 82 -25.90 8.51 3.66
N THR A 83 -26.68 7.99 2.72
CA THR A 83 -26.26 6.87 1.86
C THR A 83 -25.08 7.28 0.97
N ASP A 84 -25.17 8.46 0.35
CA ASP A 84 -24.12 9.02 -0.48
C ASP A 84 -22.83 9.25 0.33
N LEU A 85 -22.95 9.73 1.57
CA LEU A 85 -21.81 9.88 2.47
C LEU A 85 -21.14 8.53 2.77
N VAL A 86 -21.91 7.48 3.05
CA VAL A 86 -21.36 6.13 3.30
C VAL A 86 -20.66 5.57 2.06
N ASP A 87 -21.24 5.74 0.87
CA ASP A 87 -20.63 5.29 -0.37
C ASP A 87 -19.34 6.09 -0.68
N ASN A 88 -19.32 7.40 -0.43
CA ASN A 88 -18.10 8.22 -0.55
C ASN A 88 -16.98 7.77 0.42
N LEU A 89 -17.31 7.48 1.68
CA LEU A 89 -16.34 6.98 2.67
C LEU A 89 -15.78 5.62 2.25
N LYS A 90 -16.63 4.73 1.71
CA LYS A 90 -16.21 3.43 1.16
C LYS A 90 -15.21 3.61 0.02
N ASP A 91 -15.54 4.45 -0.95
CA ASP A 91 -14.68 4.64 -2.12
C ASP A 91 -13.35 5.30 -1.72
N THR A 92 -13.38 6.18 -0.72
CA THR A 92 -12.18 6.82 -0.15
C THR A 92 -11.28 5.79 0.54
N ILE A 93 -11.82 4.93 1.41
CA ILE A 93 -11.01 3.92 2.12
C ILE A 93 -10.45 2.86 1.16
N GLU A 94 -11.17 2.51 0.09
CA GLU A 94 -10.69 1.59 -0.95
C GLU A 94 -9.56 2.21 -1.77
N SER A 95 -9.67 3.49 -2.13
CA SER A 95 -8.58 4.23 -2.77
C SER A 95 -7.34 4.31 -1.88
N LEU A 96 -7.53 4.56 -0.58
CA LEU A 96 -6.44 4.62 0.39
C LEU A 96 -5.77 3.25 0.60
N GLU A 97 -6.55 2.16 0.64
CA GLU A 97 -6.03 0.79 0.69
C GLU A 97 -5.13 0.49 -0.52
N ALA A 98 -5.58 0.83 -1.73
CA ALA A 98 -4.80 0.63 -2.96
C ALA A 98 -3.52 1.48 -2.98
N THR A 99 -3.61 2.73 -2.51
CA THR A 99 -2.46 3.62 -2.36
C THR A 99 -1.46 3.06 -1.35
N ASN A 100 -1.93 2.62 -0.18
CA ASN A 100 -1.11 2.03 0.87
C ASN A 100 -0.37 0.78 0.37
N ALA A 101 -1.07 -0.10 -0.35
CA ALA A 101 -0.48 -1.29 -0.96
C ALA A 101 0.61 -0.93 -1.99
N THR A 102 0.39 0.13 -2.77
CA THR A 102 1.36 0.62 -3.76
C THR A 102 2.61 1.19 -3.08
N LEU A 103 2.44 2.01 -2.04
CA LEU A 103 3.55 2.57 -1.27
C LEU A 103 4.38 1.47 -0.58
N LEU A 104 3.70 0.50 0.04
CA LEU A 104 4.36 -0.65 0.66
C LEU A 104 5.15 -1.47 -0.37
N SER A 105 4.56 -1.71 -1.54
CA SER A 105 5.23 -2.42 -2.64
C SER A 105 6.44 -1.66 -3.16
N SER A 106 6.34 -0.32 -3.26
CA SER A 106 7.46 0.56 -3.61
C SER A 106 8.61 0.43 -2.61
N LYS A 107 8.31 0.49 -1.30
CA LYS A 107 9.31 0.29 -0.23
C LYS A 107 9.96 -1.09 -0.30
N ILE A 108 9.16 -2.15 -0.48
CA ILE A 108 9.70 -3.52 -0.63
C ILE A 108 10.62 -3.60 -1.84
N ASN A 109 10.22 -3.00 -2.98
CA ASN A 109 11.03 -3.01 -4.19
C ASN A 109 12.35 -2.24 -4.00
N GLU A 110 12.34 -1.13 -3.25
CA GLU A 110 13.55 -0.39 -2.88
C GLU A 110 14.48 -1.22 -1.98
N ILE A 111 13.94 -1.88 -0.95
CA ILE A 111 14.71 -2.78 -0.08
C ILE A 111 15.31 -3.93 -0.91
N MET A 112 14.53 -4.55 -1.79
CA MET A 112 15.00 -5.63 -2.66
C MET A 112 16.09 -5.16 -3.62
N ARG A 113 16.01 -3.92 -4.12
CA ARG A 113 17.05 -3.30 -4.94
C ARG A 113 18.35 -3.14 -4.15
N LEU A 114 18.29 -2.72 -2.88
CA LEU A 114 19.46 -2.61 -2.01
C LEU A 114 20.08 -3.99 -1.71
N VAL A 115 19.27 -4.99 -1.35
CA VAL A 115 19.75 -6.36 -1.11
C VAL A 115 20.41 -6.94 -2.37
N SER A 116 19.81 -6.71 -3.54
CA SER A 116 20.37 -7.16 -4.82
C SER A 116 21.71 -6.48 -5.10
N LEU A 117 21.82 -5.16 -4.91
CA LEU A 117 23.07 -4.40 -5.02
C LEU A 117 24.18 -4.99 -4.14
N LEU A 118 23.86 -5.28 -2.87
CA LEU A 118 24.80 -5.90 -1.94
C LEU A 118 25.25 -7.29 -2.43
N ALA A 119 24.30 -8.13 -2.87
CA ALA A 119 24.60 -9.45 -3.40
C ALA A 119 25.50 -9.40 -4.64
N PHE A 120 25.24 -8.47 -5.57
CA PHE A 120 26.08 -8.28 -6.75
C PHE A 120 27.49 -7.80 -6.40
N MET A 121 27.64 -6.91 -5.41
CA MET A 121 28.96 -6.47 -4.96
C MET A 121 29.76 -7.60 -4.28
N LEU A 122 29.08 -8.50 -3.58
CA LEU A 122 29.72 -9.66 -2.94
C LEU A 122 30.04 -10.78 -3.93
N ALA A 123 29.27 -10.94 -5.00
CA ALA A 123 29.43 -12.02 -5.97
C ALA A 123 30.87 -12.16 -6.54
N PRO A 124 31.53 -11.12 -7.09
CA PRO A 124 32.88 -11.27 -7.63
C PRO A 124 33.91 -11.60 -6.52
N VAL A 125 33.76 -11.03 -5.33
CA VAL A 125 34.63 -11.32 -4.17
C VAL A 125 34.52 -12.79 -3.79
N THR A 126 33.30 -13.31 -3.68
CA THR A 126 33.03 -14.72 -3.34
C THR A 126 33.55 -15.66 -4.42
N ILE A 127 33.25 -15.40 -5.70
CA ILE A 127 33.71 -16.24 -6.82
C ILE A 127 35.24 -16.32 -6.82
N ILE A 128 35.91 -15.17 -6.72
CA ILE A 128 37.37 -15.11 -6.72
C ILE A 128 37.92 -15.85 -5.49
N GLY A 129 37.39 -15.58 -4.29
CA GLY A 129 37.80 -16.28 -3.07
C GLY A 129 37.62 -17.80 -3.16
N THR A 130 36.53 -18.29 -3.75
CA THR A 130 36.29 -19.73 -3.93
C THR A 130 37.23 -20.35 -4.96
N LEU A 131 37.55 -19.68 -6.06
CA LEU A 131 38.51 -20.16 -7.05
C LEU A 131 39.90 -20.37 -6.44
N PHE A 132 40.32 -19.47 -5.55
CA PHE A 132 41.61 -19.59 -4.86
C PHE A 132 41.65 -20.68 -3.78
N GLN A 133 40.49 -21.14 -3.28
CA GLN A 133 40.42 -22.28 -2.36
C GLN A 133 40.44 -23.63 -3.08
N MET A 134 40.33 -23.67 -4.41
CA MET A 134 40.35 -24.92 -5.16
C MET A 134 41.76 -25.53 -5.14
N ASN A 135 41.87 -26.77 -4.65
CA ASN A 135 43.14 -27.52 -4.66
C ASN A 135 43.40 -28.11 -6.06
N THR A 136 43.87 -27.27 -6.98
CA THR A 136 44.23 -27.67 -8.35
C THR A 136 45.75 -27.79 -8.48
N ARG A 137 46.21 -28.74 -9.30
CA ARG A 137 47.65 -29.03 -9.50
C ARG A 137 48.41 -27.90 -10.23
N PHE A 138 47.68 -26.95 -10.84
CA PHE A 138 48.24 -25.83 -11.59
C PHE A 138 47.49 -24.55 -11.19
N THR A 139 48.09 -23.78 -10.27
CA THR A 139 47.58 -22.48 -9.82
C THR A 139 48.46 -21.36 -10.38
N PRO A 140 48.16 -20.83 -11.59
CA PRO A 140 49.06 -19.91 -12.30
C PRO A 140 49.30 -18.56 -11.59
N ILE A 141 48.49 -18.22 -10.59
CA ILE A 141 48.52 -16.92 -9.91
C ILE A 141 49.13 -17.02 -8.50
N ILE A 142 49.06 -18.18 -7.84
CA ILE A 142 49.47 -18.32 -6.43
C ILE A 142 50.97 -18.65 -6.37
N GLY A 143 51.76 -17.82 -5.68
CA GLY A 143 53.20 -18.02 -5.50
C GLY A 143 54.10 -17.11 -6.34
N ASP A 144 53.53 -16.14 -7.05
CA ASP A 144 54.28 -15.08 -7.74
C ASP A 144 54.36 -13.82 -6.85
N THR A 145 55.39 -12.99 -7.03
CA THR A 145 55.67 -11.85 -6.11
C THR A 145 54.56 -10.79 -6.11
N ASN A 146 53.75 -10.75 -7.18
CA ASN A 146 52.67 -9.79 -7.39
C ASN A 146 51.26 -10.40 -7.29
N ASP A 147 51.15 -11.64 -6.81
CA ASP A 147 49.89 -12.38 -6.74
C ASP A 147 48.76 -11.59 -6.03
N TRP A 148 49.07 -11.00 -4.88
CA TRP A 148 48.15 -10.19 -4.09
C TRP A 148 47.59 -8.99 -4.87
N TRP A 149 48.44 -8.28 -5.61
CA TRP A 149 48.05 -7.11 -6.41
C TRP A 149 47.19 -7.49 -7.61
N ILE A 150 47.50 -8.61 -8.27
CA ILE A 150 46.73 -9.10 -9.43
C ILE A 150 45.31 -9.48 -8.99
N ILE A 151 45.19 -10.18 -7.85
CA ILE A 151 43.89 -10.59 -7.30
C ILE A 151 43.04 -9.37 -6.93
N MET A 152 43.64 -8.41 -6.21
CA MET A 152 42.95 -7.17 -5.84
C MET A 152 42.51 -6.37 -7.07
N SER A 153 43.33 -6.34 -8.14
CA SER A 153 42.97 -5.64 -9.37
C SER A 153 41.81 -6.33 -10.10
N PHE A 154 41.74 -7.66 -10.10
CA PHE A 154 40.62 -8.41 -10.69
C PHE A 154 39.31 -8.20 -9.92
N ILE A 155 39.37 -8.23 -8.58
CA ILE A 155 38.21 -7.91 -7.72
C ILE A 155 37.76 -6.47 -7.98
N GLY A 156 38.69 -5.52 -7.98
CA GLY A 156 38.43 -4.11 -8.24
C GLY A 156 37.78 -3.87 -9.60
N LEU A 157 38.28 -4.51 -10.65
CA LEU A 157 37.69 -4.47 -12.00
C LEU A 157 36.29 -5.08 -12.05
N GLY A 158 36.08 -6.22 -11.38
CA GLY A 158 34.76 -6.87 -11.29
C GLY A 158 33.73 -5.97 -10.60
N CYS A 159 34.09 -5.41 -9.44
CA CYS A 159 33.24 -4.47 -8.70
C CYS A 159 32.98 -3.18 -9.50
N ALA A 160 34.01 -2.60 -10.13
CA ALA A 160 33.87 -1.40 -10.95
C ALA A 160 32.99 -1.65 -12.20
N GLY A 161 33.14 -2.81 -12.85
CA GLY A 161 32.33 -3.21 -13.98
C GLY A 161 30.85 -3.34 -13.61
N LEU A 162 30.54 -3.99 -12.49
CA LEU A 162 29.19 -4.08 -11.96
C LEU A 162 28.64 -2.70 -11.58
N TYR A 163 29.41 -1.86 -10.89
CA TYR A 163 29.00 -0.50 -10.54
C TYR A 163 28.61 0.32 -11.79
N ILE A 164 29.42 0.27 -12.85
CA ILE A 164 29.14 0.97 -14.11
C ILE A 164 27.86 0.41 -14.77
N TYR A 165 27.68 -0.91 -14.76
CA TYR A 165 26.48 -1.56 -15.30
C TYR A 165 25.21 -1.10 -14.57
N PHE A 166 25.23 -1.10 -13.23
CA PHE A 166 24.11 -0.64 -12.41
C PHE A 166 23.80 0.85 -12.61
N LYS A 167 24.83 1.68 -12.71
CA LYS A 167 24.70 3.12 -13.01
C LYS A 167 24.07 3.36 -14.38
N LYS A 168 24.48 2.62 -15.42
CA LYS A 168 23.90 2.74 -16.77
C LYS A 168 22.44 2.34 -16.83
N LYS A 169 22.02 1.36 -16.03
CA LYS A 169 20.63 0.89 -16.00
C LYS A 169 19.68 1.83 -15.24
N LYS A 170 20.17 2.94 -14.67
CA LYS A 170 19.43 3.81 -13.72
C LYS A 170 18.90 3.04 -12.51
N TRP A 171 19.58 1.96 -12.15
CA TRP A 171 19.34 1.20 -10.92
C TRP A 171 20.19 1.75 -9.76
N LEU A 172 20.83 2.90 -9.97
CA LEU A 172 21.38 3.80 -8.95
C LEU A 172 20.81 5.19 -9.24
#